data_AF-A0A9X2BX30-F1
#
_entry.id   AF-A0A9X2BX30-F1
#
_cell.length_a   1.000
_cell.length_b   1.000
_cell.length_c   1.000
_cell.angle_alpha   90.00
_cell.angle_beta   90.00
_cell.angle_gamma   90.00
#
_symmetry.space_group_name_H-M   'P 1'
#
loop_
_entity.id
_entity.type
_entity.pdbx_description
1 polymer ?
#
loop_
_entity_poly.entity_id
_entity_poly.type
_entity_poly.pdbx_seq_one_letter_code
_entity_poly.pdbx_strand_id
1 'polypeptide(L)'
;MSNTDIIGSKIDDEVLERVFKSREDLRKANEDLRKAVEHREARYRRIQDANDAAAIQMAHAMLRTNMSLNAGAAIALPTIAGLFNLDAHAVLVPLMWAGALLALGVSTSASAYFVGYFILKARSDAGAEWAESEKSAVYHSHFGEEISPGSKEQSLEYNRRGHKLWRRAYRLEALGITLCITSFSAAIAGGLVGGTALLRAPQKNLAVLSIPAAIPTTAR
;
A
#
# COMPACT_ATOMS: atom_id res chain seq x y z
N MET A 1 -30.67 15.07 -14.20
CA MET A 1 -30.67 16.52 -14.44
C MET A 1 -29.42 17.08 -13.79
N SER A 2 -28.63 17.84 -14.54
CA SER A 2 -27.26 18.25 -14.19
C SER A 2 -27.27 19.48 -13.27
N ASN A 3 -26.51 19.46 -12.18
CA ASN A 3 -26.33 20.60 -11.27
C ASN A 3 -25.47 21.74 -11.87
N THR A 4 -25.09 21.65 -13.16
CA THR A 4 -24.34 22.69 -13.87
C THR A 4 -25.21 23.86 -14.36
N ASP A 5 -26.54 23.73 -14.35
CA ASP A 5 -27.43 24.75 -14.95
C ASP A 5 -27.91 25.83 -13.96
N ILE A 6 -27.51 25.75 -12.67
CA ILE A 6 -27.86 26.76 -11.65
C ILE A 6 -26.74 27.81 -11.48
N ILE A 7 -25.78 27.88 -12.41
CA ILE A 7 -24.70 28.89 -12.39
C ILE A 7 -25.09 30.15 -13.19
N GLY A 8 -26.25 30.14 -13.84
CA GLY A 8 -26.64 31.17 -14.81
C GLY A 8 -27.61 32.26 -14.35
N SER A 9 -28.10 32.30 -13.10
CA SER A 9 -29.15 33.26 -12.75
C SER A 9 -28.84 34.11 -11.51
N LYS A 10 -28.63 35.41 -11.78
CA LYS A 10 -28.80 36.56 -10.89
C LYS A 10 -27.76 36.70 -9.77
N ILE A 11 -26.52 36.96 -10.16
CA ILE A 11 -25.76 37.97 -9.43
C ILE A 11 -26.25 39.30 -9.99
N ASP A 12 -26.91 40.11 -9.17
CA ASP A 12 -27.44 41.41 -9.60
C ASP A 12 -26.30 42.27 -10.17
N ASP A 13 -26.48 42.76 -11.41
CA ASP A 13 -25.50 43.60 -12.10
C ASP A 13 -25.12 44.85 -11.26
N GLU A 14 -26.01 45.33 -10.37
CA GLU A 14 -25.76 46.41 -9.42
C GLU A 14 -24.70 46.09 -8.35
N VAL A 15 -24.58 44.84 -7.91
CA VAL A 15 -23.60 44.42 -6.90
C VAL A 15 -22.21 44.29 -7.54
N LEU A 16 -22.16 43.78 -8.78
CA LEU A 16 -20.94 43.72 -9.58
C LEU A 16 -20.39 45.12 -9.92
N GLU A 17 -21.27 46.10 -10.19
CA GLU A 17 -20.89 47.50 -10.45
C GLU A 17 -20.41 48.26 -9.20
N ARG A 18 -20.90 47.91 -8.00
CA ARG A 18 -20.44 48.54 -6.73
C ARG A 18 -19.08 48.06 -6.26
N VAL A 19 -18.71 46.81 -6.54
CA VAL A 19 -17.46 46.20 -6.05
C VAL A 19 -16.31 46.34 -7.06
N PHE A 20 -16.61 46.39 -8.36
CA PHE A 20 -15.60 46.49 -9.41
C PHE A 20 -15.88 47.69 -10.34
N LYS A 21 -14.89 48.56 -10.53
CA LYS A 21 -14.99 49.77 -11.36
C LYS A 21 -15.17 49.48 -12.86
N SER A 22 -14.91 48.26 -13.31
CA SER A 22 -14.99 47.83 -14.71
C SER A 22 -15.19 46.31 -14.83
N ARG A 23 -15.94 45.86 -15.85
CA ARG A 23 -16.04 44.43 -16.25
C ARG A 23 -14.67 43.81 -16.54
N GLU A 24 -13.70 44.62 -16.92
CA GLU A 24 -12.33 44.18 -17.23
C GLU A 24 -11.53 43.86 -15.96
N ASP A 25 -11.77 44.57 -14.86
CA ASP A 25 -11.18 44.28 -13.55
C ASP A 25 -11.72 42.96 -12.96
N LEU A 26 -13.03 42.71 -13.14
CA LEU A 26 -13.67 41.44 -12.80
C LEU A 26 -13.11 40.26 -13.57
N ARG A 27 -12.83 40.46 -14.86
CA ARG A 27 -12.23 39.43 -15.72
C ARG A 27 -10.81 39.11 -15.27
N LYS A 28 -10.02 40.15 -14.97
CA LYS A 28 -8.63 40.02 -14.52
C LYS A 28 -8.53 39.37 -13.13
N ALA A 29 -9.38 39.76 -12.19
CA ALA A 29 -9.46 39.15 -10.86
C ALA A 29 -9.87 37.67 -10.91
N ASN A 30 -10.82 37.29 -11.78
CA ASN A 30 -11.16 35.88 -12.02
C ASN A 30 -10.00 35.09 -12.63
N GLU A 31 -9.25 35.69 -13.56
CA GLU A 31 -8.13 35.05 -14.21
C GLU A 31 -6.94 34.82 -13.26
N ASP A 32 -6.67 35.79 -12.38
CA ASP A 32 -5.65 35.69 -11.33
C ASP A 32 -6.05 34.66 -10.26
N LEU A 33 -7.34 34.61 -9.88
CA LEU A 33 -7.86 33.61 -8.96
C LEU A 33 -7.73 32.20 -9.52
N ARG A 34 -8.11 32.03 -10.79
CA ARG A 34 -7.99 30.74 -11.49
C ARG A 34 -6.53 30.28 -11.52
N LYS A 35 -5.59 31.17 -11.84
CA LYS A 35 -4.15 30.86 -11.80
C LYS A 35 -3.65 30.51 -10.39
N ALA A 36 -4.13 31.21 -9.37
CA ALA A 36 -3.75 30.93 -7.98
C ALA A 36 -4.25 29.56 -7.50
N VAL A 37 -5.49 29.19 -7.84
CA VAL A 37 -6.06 27.86 -7.54
C VAL A 37 -5.32 26.77 -8.31
N GLU A 38 -5.14 26.94 -9.63
CA GLU A 38 -4.43 25.97 -10.48
C GLU A 38 -2.99 25.73 -9.99
N HIS A 39 -2.27 26.77 -9.59
CA HIS A 39 -0.90 26.65 -9.08
C HIS A 39 -0.85 25.88 -7.74
N ARG A 40 -1.81 26.11 -6.84
CA ARG A 40 -1.85 25.41 -5.54
C ARG A 40 -2.29 23.96 -5.69
N GLU A 41 -3.33 23.69 -6.47
CA GLU A 41 -3.75 22.32 -6.81
C GLU A 41 -2.60 21.52 -7.44
N ALA A 42 -1.86 22.13 -8.38
CA ALA A 42 -0.71 21.49 -9.00
C ALA A 42 0.41 21.16 -8.00
N ARG A 43 0.63 22.01 -6.98
CA ARG A 43 1.63 21.76 -5.94
C ARG A 43 1.24 20.57 -5.06
N TYR A 44 -0.02 20.49 -4.64
CA TYR A 44 -0.52 19.37 -3.83
C TYR A 44 -0.45 18.05 -4.60
N ARG A 45 -0.88 18.04 -5.87
CA ARG A 45 -0.77 16.86 -6.74
C ARG A 45 0.67 16.36 -6.86
N ARG A 46 1.65 17.25 -7.11
CA ARG A 46 3.06 16.83 -7.21
C ARG A 46 3.62 16.21 -5.93
N ILE A 47 3.30 16.79 -4.76
CA ILE A 47 3.74 16.26 -3.47
C ILE A 47 3.08 14.90 -3.19
N GLN A 48 1.81 14.78 -3.55
CA GLN A 48 1.05 13.55 -3.41
C GLN A 48 1.60 12.45 -4.34
N ASP A 49 1.82 12.75 -5.62
CA ASP A 49 2.39 11.82 -6.60
C ASP A 49 3.77 11.31 -6.19
N ALA A 50 4.63 12.20 -5.66
CA ALA A 50 5.96 11.81 -5.18
C ALA A 50 5.90 10.89 -3.95
N ASN A 51 5.01 11.19 -2.99
CA ASN A 51 4.82 10.36 -1.80
C ASN A 51 4.17 9.02 -2.14
N ASP A 52 3.21 9.00 -3.06
CA ASP A 52 2.54 7.78 -3.51
C ASP A 52 3.52 6.90 -4.30
N ALA A 53 4.35 7.48 -5.17
CA ALA A 53 5.39 6.74 -5.88
C ALA A 53 6.42 6.12 -4.92
N ALA A 54 6.89 6.88 -3.91
CA ALA A 54 7.82 6.38 -2.90
C ALA A 54 7.20 5.26 -2.04
N ALA A 55 5.95 5.44 -1.60
CA ALA A 55 5.23 4.45 -0.82
C ALA A 55 4.98 3.16 -1.62
N ILE A 56 4.60 3.28 -2.89
CA ILE A 56 4.41 2.13 -3.79
C ILE A 56 5.73 1.40 -4.02
N GLN A 57 6.83 2.12 -4.23
CA GLN A 57 8.15 1.50 -4.43
C GLN A 57 8.64 0.77 -3.17
N MET A 58 8.51 1.39 -1.99
CA MET A 58 8.84 0.75 -0.72
C MET A 58 7.97 -0.49 -0.47
N ALA A 59 6.66 -0.38 -0.69
CA ALA A 59 5.74 -1.51 -0.54
C ALA A 59 6.11 -2.65 -1.50
N HIS A 60 6.38 -2.35 -2.78
CA HIS A 60 6.81 -3.36 -3.76
C HIS A 60 8.13 -4.03 -3.37
N ALA A 61 9.12 -3.26 -2.91
CA ALA A 61 10.42 -3.79 -2.51
C ALA A 61 10.30 -4.70 -1.28
N MET A 62 9.57 -4.27 -0.25
CA MET A 62 9.34 -5.07 0.95
C MET A 62 8.54 -6.34 0.65
N LEU A 63 7.50 -6.24 -0.18
CA LEU A 63 6.67 -7.39 -0.57
C LEU A 63 7.44 -8.40 -1.42
N ARG A 64 8.17 -7.95 -2.44
CA ARG A 64 8.96 -8.84 -3.29
C ARG A 64 10.00 -9.59 -2.48
N THR A 65 10.64 -8.91 -1.53
CA THR A 65 11.64 -9.52 -0.64
C THR A 65 11.01 -10.51 0.34
N ASN A 66 9.88 -10.16 0.97
CA ASN A 66 9.21 -11.08 1.91
C ASN A 66 8.57 -12.29 1.22
N MET A 67 7.96 -12.10 0.05
CA MET A 67 7.42 -13.22 -0.74
C MET A 67 8.53 -14.13 -1.25
N SER A 68 9.63 -13.58 -1.78
CA SER A 68 10.74 -14.40 -2.27
C SER A 68 11.43 -15.17 -1.14
N LEU A 69 11.59 -14.55 0.04
CA LEU A 69 12.15 -15.20 1.22
C LEU A 69 11.28 -16.37 1.69
N ASN A 70 9.97 -16.16 1.85
CA ASN A 70 9.06 -17.20 2.31
C ASN A 70 8.87 -18.33 1.27
N ALA A 71 8.67 -17.98 0.01
CA ALA A 71 8.49 -18.95 -1.07
C ALA A 71 9.79 -19.74 -1.33
N GLY A 72 10.94 -19.06 -1.33
CA GLY A 72 12.25 -19.69 -1.47
C GLY A 72 12.53 -20.70 -0.36
N ALA A 73 12.26 -20.34 0.89
CA ALA A 73 12.40 -21.27 2.02
C ALA A 73 11.44 -22.46 1.92
N ALA A 74 10.20 -22.25 1.47
CA ALA A 74 9.20 -23.31 1.34
C ALA A 74 9.59 -24.36 0.28
N ILE A 75 10.33 -23.95 -0.76
CA ILE A 75 10.84 -24.84 -1.81
C ILE A 75 12.17 -25.48 -1.39
N ALA A 76 13.05 -24.70 -0.76
CA ALA A 76 14.40 -25.16 -0.39
C ALA A 76 14.37 -26.27 0.66
N LEU A 77 13.53 -26.14 1.70
CA LEU A 77 13.52 -27.09 2.82
C LEU A 77 13.18 -28.53 2.41
N PRO A 78 12.11 -28.80 1.62
CA PRO A 78 11.84 -30.14 1.11
C PRO A 78 12.93 -30.65 0.14
N THR A 79 13.48 -29.75 -0.69
CA THR A 79 14.53 -30.11 -1.65
C THR A 79 15.81 -30.57 -0.94
N ILE A 80 16.21 -29.86 0.12
CA ILE A 80 17.34 -30.24 0.97
C ILE A 80 17.06 -31.58 1.65
N ALA A 81 15.86 -31.80 2.18
CA ALA A 81 15.51 -33.08 2.79
C ALA A 81 15.65 -34.26 1.81
N GLY A 82 15.24 -34.08 0.55
CA GLY A 82 15.40 -35.07 -0.51
C GLY A 82 16.85 -35.30 -0.92
N LEU A 83 17.63 -34.24 -1.11
CA LEU A 83 19.04 -34.31 -1.51
C LEU A 83 19.92 -35.05 -0.49
N PHE A 84 19.66 -34.86 0.80
CA PHE A 84 20.42 -35.50 1.88
C PHE A 84 19.85 -36.85 2.32
N ASN A 85 18.88 -37.40 1.58
CA ASN A 85 18.24 -38.69 1.84
C ASN A 85 17.82 -38.85 3.33
N LEU A 86 17.27 -37.77 3.89
CA LEU A 86 16.85 -37.74 5.29
C LEU A 86 15.64 -38.64 5.50
N ASP A 87 15.48 -39.17 6.71
CA ASP A 87 14.30 -39.95 7.03
C ASP A 87 13.03 -39.09 6.99
N ALA A 88 12.32 -39.15 5.86
CA ALA A 88 11.13 -38.36 5.61
C ALA A 88 10.09 -38.46 6.74
N HIS A 89 9.97 -39.59 7.43
CA HIS A 89 9.04 -39.74 8.55
C HIS A 89 9.44 -38.90 9.78
N ALA A 90 10.74 -38.80 10.06
CA ALA A 90 11.28 -38.03 11.18
C ALA A 90 11.21 -36.50 10.92
N VAL A 91 11.28 -36.07 9.66
CA VAL A 91 11.28 -34.65 9.29
C VAL A 91 9.90 -34.14 8.85
N LEU A 92 8.93 -35.03 8.58
CA LEU A 92 7.62 -34.66 8.02
C LEU A 92 6.88 -33.62 8.88
N VAL A 93 6.69 -33.94 10.17
CA VAL A 93 5.91 -33.10 11.09
C VAL A 93 6.51 -31.70 11.23
N PRO A 94 7.81 -31.53 11.53
CA PRO A 94 8.38 -30.18 11.60
C PRO A 94 8.48 -29.49 10.23
N LEU A 95 8.64 -30.21 9.11
CA LEU A 95 8.53 -29.61 7.78
C LEU A 95 7.12 -29.09 7.49
N MET A 96 6.07 -29.79 7.93
CA MET A 96 4.69 -29.31 7.83
C MET A 96 4.48 -28.03 8.65
N TRP A 97 5.00 -27.97 9.88
CA TRP A 97 4.96 -26.75 10.69
C TRP A 97 5.73 -25.59 10.05
N ALA A 98 6.93 -25.85 9.54
CA ALA A 98 7.71 -24.87 8.80
C ALA A 98 6.95 -24.36 7.57
N GLY A 99 6.37 -25.28 6.78
CA GLY A 99 5.54 -24.94 5.63
C GLY A 99 4.30 -24.11 6.00
N ALA A 100 3.60 -24.45 7.08
CA ALA A 100 2.45 -23.70 7.56
C ALA A 100 2.83 -22.27 7.99
N LEU A 101 3.95 -22.10 8.69
CA LEU A 101 4.47 -20.79 9.08
C LEU A 101 4.87 -19.95 7.86
N LEU A 102 5.53 -20.56 6.87
CA LEU A 102 5.91 -19.87 5.64
C LEU A 102 4.69 -19.49 4.80
N ALA A 103 3.68 -20.36 4.70
CA ALA A 103 2.41 -20.07 4.03
C ALA A 103 1.65 -18.93 4.75
N LEU A 104 1.66 -18.92 6.08
CA LEU A 104 1.13 -17.81 6.86
C LEU A 104 1.89 -16.50 6.57
N GLY A 105 3.21 -16.55 6.45
CA GLY A 105 4.04 -15.43 6.01
C GLY A 105 3.64 -14.90 4.62
N VAL A 106 3.45 -15.78 3.64
CA VAL A 106 2.99 -15.39 2.29
C VAL A 106 1.60 -14.77 2.33
N SER A 107 0.65 -15.37 3.06
CA SER A 107 -0.74 -14.88 3.14
C SER A 107 -0.86 -13.52 3.84
N THR A 108 -0.05 -13.28 4.88
CA THR A 108 -0.01 -12.00 5.60
C THR A 108 0.67 -10.92 4.76
N SER A 109 1.74 -11.26 4.02
CA SER A 109 2.32 -10.39 2.99
C SER A 109 1.30 -10.01 1.92
N ALA A 110 0.54 -10.97 1.38
CA ALA A 110 -0.50 -10.69 0.39
C ALA A 110 -1.61 -9.79 0.96
N SER A 111 -1.99 -9.99 2.22
CA SER A 111 -2.96 -9.13 2.91
C SER A 111 -2.45 -7.69 3.07
N ALA A 112 -1.16 -7.52 3.38
CA ALA A 112 -0.54 -6.20 3.46
C ALA A 112 -0.59 -5.43 2.12
N TYR A 113 -0.52 -6.14 0.98
CA TYR A 113 -0.71 -5.53 -0.34
C TYR A 113 -2.11 -4.94 -0.52
N PHE A 114 -3.16 -5.70 -0.15
CA PHE A 114 -4.53 -5.19 -0.19
C PHE A 114 -4.70 -3.98 0.73
N VAL A 115 -4.11 -4.00 1.92
CA VAL A 115 -4.11 -2.85 2.83
C VAL A 115 -3.40 -1.64 2.21
N GLY A 116 -2.26 -1.85 1.54
CA GLY A 116 -1.54 -0.83 0.77
C GLY A 116 -2.42 -0.10 -0.24
N TYR A 117 -3.22 -0.85 -1.01
CA TYR A 117 -4.20 -0.26 -1.94
C TYR A 117 -5.22 0.63 -1.22
N PHE A 118 -5.76 0.19 -0.07
CA PHE A 118 -6.71 1.00 0.69
C PHE A 118 -6.10 2.26 1.32
N ILE A 119 -4.81 2.22 1.70
CA ILE A 119 -4.07 3.40 2.18
C ILE A 119 -3.98 4.45 1.07
N LEU A 120 -3.53 4.05 -0.12
CA LEU A 120 -3.41 4.93 -1.29
C LEU A 120 -4.75 5.54 -1.65
N LYS A 121 -5.81 4.72 -1.70
CA LYS A 121 -7.17 5.20 -1.94
C LYS A 121 -7.61 6.24 -0.91
N ALA A 122 -7.42 5.95 0.39
CA ALA A 122 -7.81 6.89 1.45
C ALA A 122 -7.02 8.21 1.41
N ARG A 123 -5.75 8.17 0.98
CA ARG A 123 -4.94 9.39 0.77
C ARG A 123 -5.38 10.17 -0.46
N SER A 124 -5.67 9.47 -1.56
CA SER A 124 -6.23 10.06 -2.78
C SER A 124 -7.53 10.79 -2.50
N ASP A 125 -8.47 10.13 -1.84
CA ASP A 125 -9.76 10.70 -1.45
C ASP A 125 -9.57 11.90 -0.49
N ALA A 126 -8.63 11.81 0.47
CA ALA A 126 -8.32 12.92 1.38
C ALA A 126 -7.76 14.15 0.64
N GLY A 127 -6.85 13.93 -0.33
CA GLY A 127 -6.28 14.99 -1.15
C GLY A 127 -7.34 15.70 -2.01
N ALA A 128 -8.28 14.94 -2.58
CA ALA A 128 -9.40 15.50 -3.33
C ALA A 128 -10.30 16.39 -2.45
N GLU A 129 -10.64 15.93 -1.25
CA GLU A 129 -11.45 16.69 -0.29
C GLU A 129 -10.74 17.98 0.17
N TRP A 130 -9.42 17.95 0.38
CA TRP A 130 -8.66 19.16 0.72
C TRP A 130 -8.54 20.15 -0.45
N ALA A 131 -8.40 19.66 -1.69
CA ALA A 131 -8.44 20.52 -2.86
C ALA A 131 -9.79 21.25 -2.98
N GLU A 132 -10.90 20.56 -2.75
CA GLU A 132 -12.24 21.17 -2.79
C GLU A 132 -12.45 22.16 -1.62
N SER A 133 -11.89 21.85 -0.44
CA SER A 133 -11.89 22.78 0.71
C SER A 133 -11.14 24.07 0.41
N GLU A 134 -9.94 23.98 -0.20
CA GLU A 134 -9.12 25.15 -0.52
C GLU A 134 -9.76 25.98 -1.65
N LYS A 135 -10.28 25.32 -2.68
CA LYS A 135 -11.07 25.96 -3.73
C LYS A 135 -12.22 26.75 -3.12
N SER A 136 -13.04 26.12 -2.28
CA SER A 136 -14.16 26.79 -1.59
C SER A 136 -13.70 27.97 -0.72
N ALA A 137 -12.58 27.86 0.00
CA ALA A 137 -12.04 28.95 0.81
C ALA A 137 -11.55 30.14 -0.04
N VAL A 138 -10.90 29.85 -1.17
CA VAL A 138 -10.38 30.85 -2.10
C VAL A 138 -11.53 31.60 -2.78
N TYR A 139 -12.55 30.89 -3.30
CA TYR A 139 -13.75 31.51 -3.87
C TYR A 139 -14.49 32.39 -2.85
N HIS A 140 -14.66 31.91 -1.61
CA HIS A 140 -15.33 32.68 -0.57
C HIS A 140 -14.54 33.94 -0.16
N SER A 141 -13.23 33.84 -0.02
CA SER A 141 -12.39 34.99 0.34
C SER A 141 -12.30 36.06 -0.75
N HIS A 142 -12.49 35.69 -2.03
CA HIS A 142 -12.46 36.64 -3.15
C HIS A 142 -13.81 37.27 -3.48
N PHE A 143 -14.92 36.54 -3.35
CA PHE A 143 -16.24 37.02 -3.79
C PHE A 143 -17.21 37.35 -2.65
N GLY A 144 -16.82 37.11 -1.39
CA GLY A 144 -17.70 37.31 -0.24
C GLY A 144 -18.83 36.27 -0.13
N GLU A 145 -19.65 36.38 0.91
CA GLU A 145 -20.74 35.44 1.22
C GLU A 145 -21.89 35.49 0.18
N GLU A 146 -22.08 36.63 -0.49
CA GLU A 146 -23.23 36.86 -1.38
C GLU A 146 -23.08 36.22 -2.78
N ILE A 147 -21.86 35.89 -3.21
CA ILE A 147 -21.56 35.46 -4.59
C ILE A 147 -20.91 34.06 -4.64
N SER A 148 -20.39 33.57 -3.51
CA SER A 148 -19.73 32.26 -3.44
C SER A 148 -20.73 31.11 -3.26
N PRO A 149 -20.77 30.10 -4.16
CA PRO A 149 -21.60 28.91 -3.97
C PRO A 149 -21.11 28.01 -2.82
N GLY A 150 -19.95 28.29 -2.24
CA GLY A 150 -19.42 27.59 -1.07
C GLY A 150 -19.39 28.50 0.15
N SER A 151 -20.20 28.16 1.17
CA SER A 151 -20.12 28.81 2.49
C SER A 151 -18.84 28.39 3.21
N LYS A 152 -18.38 29.21 4.17
CA LYS A 152 -17.24 28.89 5.04
C LYS A 152 -17.43 27.53 5.73
N GLU A 153 -18.68 27.17 6.00
CA GLU A 153 -19.06 25.88 6.58
C GLU A 153 -18.79 24.70 5.64
N GLN A 154 -19.03 24.84 4.33
CA GLN A 154 -18.71 23.78 3.36
C GLN A 154 -17.20 23.54 3.27
N SER A 155 -16.39 24.60 3.21
CA SER A 155 -14.92 24.46 3.21
C SER A 155 -14.43 23.73 4.47
N LEU A 156 -15.01 24.05 5.63
CA LEU A 156 -14.70 23.35 6.89
C LEU A 156 -15.18 21.89 6.89
N GLU A 157 -16.30 21.59 6.24
CA GLU A 157 -16.81 20.22 6.10
C GLU A 157 -15.88 19.36 5.25
N TYR A 158 -15.47 19.84 4.06
CA TYR A 158 -14.50 19.17 3.20
C TYR A 158 -13.17 18.96 3.94
N ASN A 159 -12.68 19.96 4.67
CA ASN A 159 -11.47 19.80 5.48
C ASN A 159 -11.63 18.73 6.58
N ARG A 160 -12.78 18.70 7.26
CA ARG A 160 -13.09 17.67 8.27
C ARG A 160 -13.15 16.27 7.65
N ARG A 161 -13.71 16.12 6.44
CA ARG A 161 -13.76 14.86 5.70
C ARG A 161 -12.35 14.41 5.29
N GLY A 162 -11.54 15.31 4.73
CA GLY A 162 -10.13 15.07 4.44
C GLY A 162 -9.36 14.55 5.66
N HIS A 163 -9.50 15.21 6.82
CA HIS A 163 -8.88 14.74 8.07
C HIS A 163 -9.39 13.38 8.57
N LYS A 164 -10.67 13.04 8.36
CA LYS A 164 -11.21 11.71 8.69
C LYS A 164 -10.58 10.63 7.81
N LEU A 165 -10.49 10.88 6.50
CA LEU A 165 -9.86 9.97 5.54
C LEU A 165 -8.37 9.80 5.81
N TRP A 166 -7.67 10.89 6.14
CA TRP A 166 -6.26 10.85 6.52
C TRP A 166 -6.01 10.02 7.80
N ARG A 167 -6.87 10.17 8.82
CA ARG A 167 -6.81 9.30 10.01
C ARG A 167 -7.08 7.84 9.69
N ARG A 168 -7.98 7.55 8.73
CA ARG A 168 -8.22 6.19 8.26
C ARG A 168 -6.99 5.62 7.56
N ALA A 169 -6.31 6.42 6.73
CA ALA A 169 -5.05 6.04 6.11
C ALA A 169 -3.98 5.66 7.15
N TYR A 170 -3.78 6.47 8.20
CA TYR A 170 -2.82 6.12 9.28
C TYR A 170 -3.15 4.81 10.01
N ARG A 171 -4.44 4.55 10.27
CA ARG A 171 -4.85 3.28 10.88
C ARG A 171 -4.56 2.08 9.98
N LEU A 172 -4.78 2.25 8.68
CA LEU A 172 -4.46 1.23 7.69
C LEU A 172 -2.93 1.05 7.55
N GLU A 173 -2.14 2.12 7.62
CA GLU A 173 -0.67 2.03 7.66
C GLU A 173 -0.19 1.24 8.87
N ALA A 174 -0.72 1.52 10.06
CA ALA A 174 -0.38 0.76 11.26
C ALA A 174 -0.70 -0.75 11.08
N LEU A 175 -1.87 -1.06 10.52
CA LEU A 175 -2.26 -2.44 10.19
C LEU A 175 -1.29 -3.08 9.17
N GLY A 176 -0.92 -2.34 8.12
CA GLY A 176 0.05 -2.79 7.11
C GLY A 176 1.41 -3.10 7.72
N ILE A 177 1.91 -2.24 8.61
CA ILE A 177 3.16 -2.47 9.35
C ILE A 177 3.06 -3.72 10.21
N THR A 178 1.96 -3.90 10.96
CA THR A 178 1.76 -5.10 11.77
C THR A 178 1.78 -6.37 10.92
N LEU A 179 1.08 -6.38 9.78
CA LEU A 179 1.09 -7.51 8.86
C LEU A 179 2.49 -7.81 8.31
N CYS A 180 3.27 -6.78 7.97
CA CYS A 180 4.66 -6.94 7.54
C CYS A 180 5.54 -7.56 8.63
N ILE A 181 5.42 -7.09 9.88
CA ILE A 181 6.17 -7.64 11.02
C ILE A 181 5.77 -9.11 11.23
N THR A 182 4.47 -9.42 11.26
CA THR A 182 3.97 -10.79 11.41
C THR A 182 4.49 -11.70 10.30
N SER A 183 4.48 -11.24 9.05
CA SER A 183 5.00 -11.98 7.91
C SER A 183 6.50 -12.29 8.06
N PHE A 184 7.29 -11.30 8.48
CA PHE A 184 8.72 -11.45 8.68
C PHE A 184 9.03 -12.42 9.84
N SER A 185 8.31 -12.30 10.95
CA SER A 185 8.44 -13.22 12.08
C SER A 185 8.07 -14.65 11.70
N ALA A 186 7.01 -14.84 10.90
CA ALA A 186 6.62 -16.15 10.40
C ALA A 186 7.69 -16.78 9.51
N ALA A 187 8.35 -15.96 8.67
CA ALA A 187 9.46 -16.41 7.84
C ALA A 187 10.65 -16.90 8.66
N ILE A 188 11.07 -16.12 9.66
CA ILE A 188 12.17 -16.50 10.57
C ILE A 188 11.81 -17.77 11.33
N ALA A 189 10.61 -17.84 11.92
CA ALA A 189 10.17 -19.00 12.68
C ALA A 189 10.10 -20.26 11.79
N GLY A 190 9.51 -20.15 10.60
CA GLY A 190 9.43 -21.25 9.64
C GLY A 190 10.81 -21.73 9.19
N GLY A 191 11.72 -20.80 8.90
CA GLY A 191 13.11 -21.10 8.56
C GLY A 191 13.87 -21.79 9.69
N LEU A 192 13.71 -21.34 10.94
CA LEU A 192 14.34 -21.96 12.11
C LEU A 192 13.77 -23.36 12.38
N VAL A 193 12.46 -23.54 12.35
CA VAL A 193 11.83 -24.85 12.55
C VAL A 193 12.26 -25.83 11.45
N GLY A 194 12.22 -25.39 10.19
CA GLY A 194 12.67 -26.21 9.06
C GLY A 194 14.15 -26.55 9.11
N GLY A 195 15.00 -25.55 9.36
CA GLY A 195 16.45 -25.73 9.44
C GLY A 195 16.86 -26.64 10.60
N THR A 196 16.29 -26.45 11.79
CA THR A 196 16.58 -27.30 12.95
C THR A 196 16.08 -28.74 12.74
N ALA A 197 14.95 -28.92 12.07
CA ALA A 197 14.46 -30.24 11.72
C ALA A 197 15.39 -30.98 10.75
N LEU A 198 15.91 -30.29 9.73
CA LEU A 198 16.88 -30.85 8.80
C LEU A 198 18.19 -31.21 9.50
N LEU A 199 18.69 -30.35 10.39
CA LEU A 199 19.93 -30.59 11.13
C LEU A 199 19.83 -31.75 12.15
N ARG A 200 18.64 -32.02 12.67
CA ARG A 200 18.38 -33.11 13.63
C ARG A 200 17.86 -34.39 12.98
N ALA A 201 17.60 -34.36 11.68
CA ALA A 201 17.06 -35.50 10.97
C ALA A 201 18.10 -36.63 10.92
N PRO A 202 17.73 -37.86 11.29
CA PRO A 202 18.60 -39.00 11.06
C PRO A 202 18.77 -39.18 9.55
N GLN A 203 20.02 -39.33 9.10
CA GLN A 203 20.32 -39.73 7.74
C GLN A 203 19.87 -41.19 7.57
N LYS A 204 19.18 -41.51 6.46
CA LYS A 204 18.98 -42.92 6.12
C LYS A 204 20.37 -43.52 5.87
N ASN A 205 20.74 -44.53 6.66
CA ASN A 205 21.98 -45.27 6.45
C ASN A 205 22.10 -45.67 4.97
N LEU A 206 23.10 -45.14 4.27
CA LEU A 206 23.51 -45.52 2.91
C LEU A 206 24.09 -46.96 2.85
N ALA A 207 23.90 -47.77 3.89
CA ALA A 207 24.46 -49.12 4.02
C ALA A 207 23.84 -50.16 3.06
N VAL A 208 22.92 -49.77 2.18
CA VAL A 208 22.31 -50.67 1.17
C VAL A 208 22.77 -50.33 -0.27
N LEU A 209 23.75 -49.45 -0.42
CA LEU A 209 24.52 -49.28 -1.67
C LEU A 209 25.99 -49.71 -1.50
N SER A 210 26.26 -50.65 -0.58
CA SER A 210 27.39 -51.54 -0.79
C SER A 210 27.10 -52.33 -2.06
N ILE A 211 27.65 -51.84 -3.18
CA ILE A 211 27.89 -52.66 -4.36
C ILE A 211 28.50 -53.95 -3.81
N PRO A 212 27.86 -55.13 -3.96
CA PRO A 212 28.56 -56.36 -3.68
C PRO A 212 29.71 -56.35 -4.68
N ALA A 213 30.92 -56.04 -4.20
CA ALA A 213 32.13 -56.32 -4.93
C ALA A 213 32.10 -57.83 -5.13
N ALA A 214 31.56 -58.27 -6.27
CA ALA A 214 31.68 -59.63 -6.74
C ALA A 214 33.18 -59.85 -6.87
N ILE A 215 33.78 -60.42 -5.83
CA ILE A 215 35.11 -61.01 -5.93
C ILE A 215 34.92 -62.19 -6.88
N PRO A 216 35.47 -62.15 -8.11
CA PRO A 216 35.43 -63.33 -8.94
C PRO A 216 36.38 -64.34 -8.29
N THR A 217 35.82 -65.33 -7.62
CA THR A 217 36.54 -66.57 -7.31
C THR A 217 36.88 -67.25 -8.62
N THR A 218 38.04 -66.92 -9.20
CA THR A 218 38.68 -67.79 -10.19
C THR A 218 39.29 -68.96 -9.43
N ALA A 219 38.54 -70.05 -9.36
CA ALA A 219 39.11 -71.35 -9.09
C ALA A 219 40.11 -71.70 -10.21
N ARG A 220 41.38 -71.87 -9.84
CA ARG A 220 42.31 -72.83 -10.44
C ARG A 220 43.47 -73.05 -9.49
#